data_AF-A0A220SWZ2-F1
#
_entry.id   AF-A0A220SWZ2-F1
#
_cell.length_a   1.000
_cell.length_b   1.000
_cell.length_c   1.000
_cell.angle_alpha   90.00
_cell.angle_beta   90.00
_cell.angle_gamma   90.00
#
_symmetry.space_group_name_H-M   'P 1'
#
loop_
_entity.id
_entity.type
_entity.pdbx_description
1 polymer ?
#
loop_
_entity_poly.entity_id
_entity_poly.type
_entity_poly.pdbx_seq_one_letter_code
_entity_poly.pdbx_strand_id
1 'polypeptide(L)'
;MSETLHVDADRGLWLPPELRDFEKQIVFRTPRATLQHFGSGPLDPYYGMITEDSFGDPEEMRDPQNPELAPNRVSIKEQGTDAIVFEVECVVDDPGNRRAL
;
A
#
# COMPACT_ATOMS: atom_id res chain seq x y z
N MET A 1 -8.61 -15.42 -6.20
CA MET A 1 -8.88 -14.77 -4.91
C MET A 1 -8.18 -13.43 -4.99
N SER A 2 -8.89 -12.33 -4.82
CA SER A 2 -8.26 -11.02 -4.67
C SER A 2 -7.62 -10.99 -3.28
N GLU A 3 -6.30 -11.00 -3.22
CA GLU A 3 -5.58 -10.84 -1.95
C GLU A 3 -5.69 -9.38 -1.55
N THR A 4 -6.51 -9.12 -0.53
CA THR A 4 -6.69 -7.79 0.03
C THR A 4 -5.70 -7.59 1.16
N LEU A 5 -4.99 -6.47 1.16
CA LEU A 5 -4.07 -6.10 2.23
C LEU A 5 -4.80 -5.30 3.30
N HIS A 6 -4.20 -5.16 4.47
CA HIS A 6 -4.71 -4.30 5.54
C HIS A 6 -3.58 -3.43 6.08
N VAL A 7 -3.94 -2.27 6.62
CA VAL A 7 -3.03 -1.45 7.42
C VAL A 7 -3.37 -1.66 8.89
N ASP A 8 -2.37 -2.02 9.67
CA ASP A 8 -2.44 -2.01 11.12
C ASP A 8 -2.05 -0.63 11.64
N ALA A 9 -2.84 -0.06 12.55
CA ALA A 9 -2.66 1.31 13.03
C ALA A 9 -1.28 1.53 13.70
N ASP A 10 -0.73 0.50 14.36
CA ASP A 10 0.54 0.59 15.08
C ASP A 10 1.73 0.07 14.25
N ARG A 11 1.49 -0.83 13.29
CA ARG A 11 2.55 -1.55 12.56
C ARG A 11 2.67 -1.20 11.08
N GLY A 12 1.65 -0.60 10.47
CA GLY A 12 1.61 -0.21 9.06
C GLY A 12 1.05 -1.29 8.12
N LEU A 13 1.41 -1.22 6.83
CA LEU A 13 0.88 -2.12 5.79
C LEU A 13 1.36 -3.56 6.00
N TRP A 14 0.43 -4.50 6.08
CA TRP A 14 0.75 -5.92 6.04
C TRP A 14 1.23 -6.35 4.65
N LEU A 15 2.35 -7.08 4.60
CA LEU A 15 2.95 -7.61 3.37
C LEU A 15 2.78 -9.13 3.28
N PRO A 16 2.25 -9.66 2.16
CA PRO A 16 2.27 -11.10 1.86
C PRO A 16 3.70 -11.65 1.84
N PRO A 17 3.94 -12.90 2.27
CA PRO A 17 5.28 -13.51 2.28
C PRO A 17 6.05 -13.36 0.96
N GLU A 18 5.37 -13.49 -0.17
CA GLU A 18 5.94 -13.40 -1.52
C GLU A 18 6.47 -12.00 -1.90
N LEU A 19 6.05 -10.94 -1.19
CA LEU A 19 6.55 -9.57 -1.42
C LEU A 19 7.63 -9.16 -0.41
N ARG A 20 7.99 -10.04 0.53
CA ARG A 20 8.98 -9.72 1.56
C ARG A 20 10.39 -9.98 1.07
N ASP A 21 10.58 -10.99 0.23
CA ASP A 21 11.89 -11.33 -0.35
C ASP A 21 12.10 -10.52 -1.64
N PHE A 22 13.17 -9.73 -1.68
CA PHE A 22 13.57 -8.94 -2.84
C PHE A 22 15.11 -8.83 -2.87
N GLU A 23 15.70 -8.74 -4.06
CA GLU A 23 17.17 -8.82 -4.18
C GLU A 23 17.90 -7.49 -3.93
N LYS A 24 17.30 -6.35 -4.31
CA LYS A 24 17.97 -5.03 -4.30
C LYS A 24 17.08 -3.89 -3.88
N GLN A 25 15.88 -3.86 -4.46
CA GLN A 25 14.95 -2.78 -4.25
C GLN A 25 13.52 -3.27 -4.45
N ILE A 26 12.64 -2.81 -3.55
CA ILE A 26 11.21 -2.90 -3.69
C ILE A 26 10.60 -1.49 -3.57
N VAL A 27 9.60 -1.22 -4.41
CA VAL A 27 8.95 0.08 -4.54
C VAL A 27 7.48 -0.08 -4.20
N PHE A 28 7.02 0.77 -3.29
CA PHE A 28 5.63 0.89 -2.92
C PHE A 28 5.08 2.22 -3.43
N ARG A 29 3.91 2.19 -4.05
CA ARG A 29 3.17 3.38 -4.49
C ARG A 29 1.78 3.32 -3.89
N THR A 30 1.45 4.36 -3.14
CA THR A 30 0.12 4.65 -2.62
C THR A 30 -0.38 5.92 -3.31
N PRO A 31 -1.67 6.29 -3.21
CA PRO A 31 -2.17 7.55 -3.77
C PRO A 31 -1.31 8.77 -3.40
N ARG A 32 -0.82 8.81 -2.16
CA ARG A 32 -0.10 9.97 -1.60
C ARG A 32 1.41 9.86 -1.60
N ALA A 33 1.96 8.65 -1.69
CA ALA A 33 3.39 8.46 -1.49
C ALA A 33 4.00 7.43 -2.44
N THR A 34 5.25 7.66 -2.84
CA THR A 34 6.13 6.63 -3.41
C THR A 34 7.29 6.37 -2.47
N LEU A 35 7.42 5.13 -2.03
CA LEU A 35 8.48 4.68 -1.12
C LEU A 35 9.38 3.69 -1.86
N GLN A 36 10.68 3.95 -1.79
CA GLN A 36 11.70 3.08 -2.35
C GLN A 36 12.51 2.49 -1.20
N HIS A 37 12.43 1.17 -1.02
CA HIS A 37 13.21 0.46 -0.02
C HIS A 37 14.38 -0.24 -0.70
N PHE A 38 15.60 -0.01 -0.20
CA PHE A 38 16.82 -0.62 -0.71
C PHE A 38 17.36 -1.61 0.32
N GLY A 39 17.71 -2.81 -0.12
CA GLY A 39 18.11 -3.90 0.75
C GLY A 39 18.17 -5.22 -0.01
N SER A 40 18.55 -6.28 0.68
CA SER A 40 18.70 -7.62 0.10
C SER A 40 18.27 -8.72 1.07
N GLY A 41 17.42 -8.37 2.04
CA GLY A 41 16.94 -9.26 3.09
C GLY A 41 15.42 -9.14 3.21
N PRO A 42 14.75 -10.14 3.81
CA PRO A 42 13.31 -10.16 3.89
C PRO A 42 12.80 -8.94 4.66
N LEU A 43 11.77 -8.29 4.14
CA LEU A 43 11.04 -7.27 4.89
C LEU A 43 10.34 -7.90 6.10
N ASP A 44 10.15 -7.06 7.11
CA ASP A 44 9.22 -7.37 8.20
C ASP A 44 7.81 -7.61 7.64
N PRO A 45 6.99 -8.45 8.30
CA PRO A 45 5.61 -8.70 7.87
C PRO A 45 4.74 -7.45 7.79
N TYR A 46 5.13 -6.39 8.50
CA TYR A 46 4.47 -5.09 8.49
C TYR A 46 5.45 -3.99 8.11
N TYR A 47 5.06 -3.21 7.10
CA TYR A 47 5.85 -2.11 6.58
C TYR A 47 5.39 -0.78 7.19
N GLY A 48 6.03 -0.40 8.31
CA GLY A 48 5.63 0.73 9.15
C GLY A 48 5.69 2.12 8.50
N MET A 49 6.24 2.25 7.29
CA MET A 49 6.27 3.52 6.55
C MET A 49 4.97 3.78 5.77
N ILE A 50 4.11 2.78 5.60
CA ILE A 50 2.81 2.92 4.96
C ILE A 50 1.73 2.80 6.03
N THR A 51 1.09 3.93 6.30
CA THR A 51 -0.02 4.07 7.24
C THR A 51 -1.32 4.38 6.48
N GLU A 52 -2.45 4.46 7.19
CA GLU A 52 -3.76 4.85 6.64
C GLU A 52 -3.68 6.20 5.91
N ASP A 53 -2.90 7.14 6.45
CA ASP A 53 -2.63 8.45 5.84
C ASP A 53 -1.94 8.39 4.47
N SER A 54 -1.41 7.24 4.05
CA SER A 54 -0.84 7.07 2.70
C SER A 54 -1.91 6.92 1.62
N PHE A 55 -3.15 6.66 2.03
CA PHE A 55 -4.33 6.42 1.20
C PHE A 55 -5.29 7.61 1.25
N GLY A 56 -6.42 7.48 0.54
CA GLY A 56 -7.43 8.54 0.40
C GLY A 56 -7.64 8.96 -1.04
N ASP A 57 -8.68 9.75 -1.29
CA ASP A 57 -9.09 10.15 -2.64
C ASP A 57 -8.08 11.12 -3.31
N PRO A 58 -7.40 10.71 -4.40
CA PRO A 58 -6.51 11.60 -5.15
C PRO A 58 -7.20 12.86 -5.68
N GLU A 59 -8.49 12.81 -6.01
CA GLU A 59 -9.24 13.96 -6.53
C GLU A 59 -9.54 15.00 -5.44
N GLU A 60 -9.66 14.55 -4.19
CA GLU A 60 -9.80 15.43 -3.02
C GLU A 60 -8.44 15.91 -2.48
N MET A 61 -7.35 15.31 -2.96
CA MET A 61 -5.99 15.71 -2.61
C MET A 61 -5.53 16.89 -3.45
N ARG A 62 -4.90 17.85 -2.77
CA ARG A 62 -4.32 19.03 -3.45
C ARG A 62 -3.19 18.66 -4.41
N ASP A 63 -2.42 17.62 -4.07
CA ASP A 63 -1.20 17.21 -4.80
C ASP A 63 -0.92 15.70 -4.63
N PRO A 64 -1.75 14.79 -5.18
CA PRO A 64 -1.49 13.36 -5.10
C PRO A 64 -0.22 12.97 -5.85
N GLN A 65 0.60 12.09 -5.27
CA GLN A 65 1.84 11.64 -5.90
C GLN A 65 1.61 10.56 -6.97
N ASN A 66 0.56 9.75 -6.82
CA ASN A 66 0.18 8.70 -7.77
C ASN A 66 -1.34 8.81 -8.09
N PRO A 67 -1.77 9.80 -8.90
CA PRO A 67 -3.20 10.09 -9.15
C PRO A 67 -3.95 8.99 -9.91
N GLU A 68 -3.23 8.07 -10.55
CA GLU A 68 -3.80 6.93 -11.27
C GLU A 68 -4.19 5.75 -10.37
N LEU A 69 -3.76 5.76 -9.10
CA LEU A 69 -4.13 4.74 -8.13
C LEU A 69 -5.45 5.10 -7.46
N ALA A 70 -6.35 4.11 -7.35
CA ALA A 70 -7.58 4.27 -6.61
C ALA A 70 -7.30 4.57 -5.11
N PRO A 71 -8.24 5.21 -4.40
CA PRO A 71 -8.03 5.71 -3.04
C PRO A 71 -7.57 4.66 -2.02
N ASN A 72 -7.96 3.41 -2.23
CA ASN A 72 -7.69 2.26 -1.38
C ASN A 72 -6.70 1.27 -2.01
N ARG A 73 -5.85 1.69 -2.95
CA ARG A 73 -4.94 0.78 -3.66
C ARG A 73 -3.48 1.08 -3.39
N VAL A 74 -2.69 0.02 -3.34
CA VAL A 74 -1.24 0.07 -3.30
C VAL A 74 -0.66 -0.72 -4.46
N SER A 75 0.32 -0.16 -5.14
CA SER A 75 1.12 -0.84 -6.15
C SER A 75 2.48 -1.18 -5.56
N ILE A 76 2.84 -2.47 -5.63
CA ILE A 76 4.09 -3.00 -5.08
C ILE A 76 4.85 -3.63 -6.23
N LYS A 77 6.14 -3.31 -6.36
CA LYS A 77 7.01 -3.89 -7.38
C LYS A 77 8.44 -4.06 -6.90
N GLU A 78 9.04 -5.18 -7.25
CA GLU A 78 10.49 -5.31 -7.21
C GLU A 78 11.12 -4.58 -8.40
N GLN A 79 12.39 -4.20 -8.25
CA GLN A 79 13.10 -3.58 -9.35
C GLN A 79 13.27 -4.58 -10.51
N GLY A 80 12.73 -4.20 -11.68
CA GLY A 80 12.84 -5.01 -12.90
C GLY A 80 11.69 -6.01 -13.10
N THR A 81 10.71 -6.04 -12.20
CA THR A 81 9.48 -6.84 -12.34
C THR A 81 8.29 -5.97 -12.70
N ASP A 82 7.19 -6.62 -13.09
CA ASP A 82 5.89 -5.97 -13.19
C ASP A 82 5.35 -5.60 -11.82
N ALA A 83 4.53 -4.55 -11.79
CA ALA A 83 3.90 -4.08 -10.56
C ALA A 83 2.61 -4.85 -10.31
N ILE A 84 2.42 -5.27 -9.06
CA ILE A 84 1.19 -5.90 -8.59
C ILE A 84 0.40 -4.85 -7.82
N VAL A 85 -0.89 -4.72 -8.12
CA VAL A 85 -1.78 -3.77 -7.47
C VAL A 85 -2.72 -4.53 -6.54
N PHE A 86 -2.74 -4.10 -5.29
CA PHE A 86 -3.57 -4.66 -4.25
C PHE A 86 -4.59 -3.62 -3.77
N GLU A 87 -5.77 -4.11 -3.40
CA GLU A 87 -6.72 -3.33 -2.60
C GLU A 87 -6.34 -3.42 -1.13
N VAL A 88 -6.61 -2.36 -0.39
CA VAL A 88 -6.29 -2.21 1.02
C VAL A 88 -7.57 -1.92 1.79
N GLU A 89 -7.86 -2.75 2.78
CA GLU A 89 -9.02 -2.61 3.65
C GLU A 89 -8.82 -1.53 4.72
N CYS A 90 -9.92 -0.90 5.12
CA CYS A 90 -10.01 0.04 6.23
C CYS A 90 -9.16 1.33 6.11
N VAL A 91 -8.62 1.65 4.93
CA VAL A 91 -7.79 2.86 4.73
C VAL A 91 -8.54 4.05 4.12
N VAL A 92 -9.79 3.83 3.71
CA VAL A 92 -10.71 4.88 3.31
C VAL A 92 -12.05 4.60 3.98
N ASP A 93 -12.69 5.65 4.51
CA ASP A 93 -14.09 5.59 4.90
C ASP A 93 -14.90 5.28 3.64
N ASP A 94 -15.24 4.01 3.45
CA ASP A 94 -16.15 3.61 2.41
C ASP A 94 -17.54 4.13 2.83
N PRO A 95 -18.14 5.13 2.13
CA PRO A 95 -19.47 5.62 2.48
C PRO A 95 -20.56 4.54 2.35
N GLY A 96 -20.26 3.39 1.72
CA GLY A 96 -21.07 2.18 1.65
C GLY A 96 -20.75 1.12 2.70
N ASN A 97 -19.65 1.23 3.44
CA ASN A 97 -19.28 0.34 4.56
C ASN A 97 -19.52 1.00 5.92
N ARG A 98 -20.60 1.79 6.02
CA ARG A 98 -21.29 1.99 7.31
C ARG A 98 -21.83 0.64 7.77
N ARG A 99 -20.97 -0.21 8.32
CA ARG A 99 -21.42 -1.22 9.28
C ARG A 99 -22.07 -0.44 10.41
N ALA A 100 -23.40 -0.51 10.43
CA ALA A 100 -24.22 -0.05 11.54
C ALA A 100 -23.59 -0.57 12.84
N LEU A 101 -23.15 0.36 13.68
CA LEU A 101 -23.00 0.13 15.12
C LEU A 101 -24.38 0.16 15.76
#